data_AF-A0A6B3GEH9-F1
#
_entry.id   AF-A0A6B3GEH9-F1
#
_cell.length_a   1.000
_cell.length_b   1.000
_cell.length_c   1.000
_cell.angle_alpha   90.00
_cell.angle_beta   90.00
_cell.angle_gamma   90.00
#
_symmetry.space_group_name_H-M   'P 1'
#
loop_
_entity.id
_entity.type
_entity.pdbx_description
1 polymer ?
#
loop_
_entity_poly.entity_id
_entity_poly.type
_entity_poly.pdbx_seq_one_letter_code
_entity_poly.pdbx_strand_id
1 'polypeptide(L)'
;SGALMVADYGPDAREAKADRGPEGTVEYTRITEAGNFGWPYCIGDNTPFNDYDFATKTSGPKFDCGALVNDSPNNTGLRELPPAQPATVWYAYSASAEFPEVGTGGGGPMGGPVYDYDPDNTYRTK
;
A
#
# COMPACT_ATOMS: atom_id res chain seq x y z
N SER A 1 -12.32 9.23 -15.69
CA SER A 1 -11.47 9.97 -14.71
C SER A 1 -9.95 9.98 -15.02
N GLY A 2 -9.43 9.23 -16.01
CA GLY A 2 -8.00 9.23 -16.38
C GLY A 2 -7.03 8.63 -15.34
N ALA A 3 -7.55 8.15 -14.21
CA ALA A 3 -6.75 7.61 -13.13
C ALA A 3 -6.24 6.19 -13.46
N LEU A 4 -5.05 5.87 -12.97
CA LEU A 4 -4.56 4.49 -12.92
C LEU A 4 -5.08 3.85 -11.63
N MET A 5 -5.69 2.68 -11.75
CA MET A 5 -6.08 1.87 -10.60
C MET A 5 -5.03 0.81 -10.38
N VAL A 6 -4.29 0.94 -9.28
CA VAL A 6 -3.22 0.02 -8.91
C VAL A 6 -3.64 -0.78 -7.70
N ALA A 7 -3.37 -2.07 -7.76
CA ALA A 7 -3.50 -2.99 -6.63
C ALA A 7 -2.10 -3.42 -6.22
N ASP A 8 -1.78 -3.29 -4.94
CA ASP A 8 -0.48 -3.70 -4.38
C ASP A 8 -0.69 -4.84 -3.37
N TYR A 9 0.14 -5.87 -3.51
CA TYR A 9 0.20 -6.97 -2.57
C TYR A 9 1.30 -6.67 -1.56
N GLY A 10 0.89 -6.36 -0.34
CA GLY A 10 1.82 -6.31 0.78
C GLY A 10 2.38 -7.69 1.15
N PRO A 11 3.20 -7.74 2.21
CA PRO A 11 3.87 -8.96 2.62
C PRO A 11 2.87 -10.01 3.10
N ASP A 12 3.17 -11.28 2.86
CA ASP A 12 2.32 -12.39 3.31
C ASP A 12 2.50 -12.71 4.81
N ALA A 13 2.25 -11.71 5.66
CA ALA A 13 2.36 -11.79 7.11
C ALA A 13 0.97 -11.82 7.75
N ARG A 14 0.57 -12.94 8.35
CA ARG A 14 -0.77 -13.09 8.98
C ARG A 14 -0.98 -12.24 10.23
N GLU A 15 0.10 -11.80 10.87
CA GLU A 15 0.06 -11.02 12.09
C GLU A 15 1.18 -10.00 12.07
N ALA A 16 0.95 -8.85 12.72
CA ALA A 16 1.98 -7.85 12.94
C ALA A 16 3.08 -8.39 13.86
N LYS A 17 4.31 -7.93 13.63
CA LYS A 17 5.45 -8.18 14.52
C LYS A 17 6.04 -6.85 14.95
N ALA A 18 6.02 -6.58 16.25
CA ALA A 18 6.39 -5.28 16.82
C ALA A 18 7.79 -4.80 16.42
N ASP A 19 8.72 -5.74 16.17
CA ASP A 19 10.09 -5.49 15.75
C ASP A 19 10.29 -5.69 14.25
N ARG A 20 9.28 -5.94 13.43
CA ARG A 20 9.47 -6.14 11.98
C ARG A 20 8.59 -5.24 11.13
N GLY A 21 7.30 -5.17 11.46
CA GLY A 21 6.34 -4.46 10.64
C GLY A 21 4.90 -4.87 10.93
N PRO A 22 3.96 -4.17 10.27
CA PRO A 22 2.54 -4.46 10.37
C PRO A 22 2.18 -5.85 9.82
N GLU A 23 0.93 -6.22 10.07
CA GLU A 23 0.27 -7.32 9.37
C GLU A 23 0.27 -7.07 7.85
N GLY A 24 0.32 -8.15 7.08
CA GLY A 24 0.19 -8.13 5.63
C GLY A 24 -1.07 -7.41 5.20
N THR A 25 -0.87 -6.24 4.60
CA THR A 25 -1.95 -5.36 4.14
C THR A 25 -1.86 -5.25 2.63
N VAL A 26 -2.98 -5.45 1.96
CA VAL A 26 -3.10 -5.21 0.53
C VAL A 26 -3.75 -3.87 0.29
N GLU A 27 -3.43 -3.26 -0.84
CA GLU A 27 -3.78 -1.87 -1.12
C GLU A 27 -4.45 -1.74 -2.48
N TYR A 28 -5.40 -0.83 -2.57
CA TYR A 28 -5.98 -0.34 -3.80
C TYR A 28 -5.84 1.17 -3.84
N THR A 29 -5.19 1.68 -4.89
CA THR A 29 -4.83 3.08 -5.01
C THR A 29 -5.32 3.66 -6.33
N ARG A 30 -6.05 4.78 -6.22
CA ARG A 30 -6.45 5.62 -7.36
C ARG A 30 -5.39 6.68 -7.62
N ILE A 31 -4.59 6.50 -8.66
CA ILE A 31 -3.47 7.40 -8.98
C ILE A 31 -3.89 8.40 -10.05
N THR A 32 -3.97 9.69 -9.71
CA THR A 32 -4.26 10.78 -10.66
C THR A 32 -3.05 11.62 -11.04
N GLU A 33 -1.95 11.48 -10.30
CA GLU A 33 -0.67 12.15 -10.56
C GLU A 33 0.49 11.29 -10.05
N ALA A 34 1.72 11.65 -10.40
CA ALA A 34 2.90 10.95 -9.89
C ALA A 34 3.00 11.09 -8.36
N GLY A 35 3.36 10.01 -7.68
CA GLY A 35 3.44 9.98 -6.22
C GLY A 35 4.33 8.85 -5.70
N ASN A 36 4.69 8.94 -4.42
CA ASN A 36 5.31 7.86 -3.67
C ASN A 36 4.21 7.18 -2.85
N PHE A 37 3.98 5.88 -3.05
CA PHE A 37 2.93 5.11 -2.35
C PHE A 37 3.50 4.23 -1.24
N GLY A 38 4.71 4.54 -0.75
CA GLY A 38 5.24 4.02 0.51
C GLY A 38 6.03 2.72 0.41
N TRP A 39 5.61 1.75 -0.41
CA TRP A 39 6.27 0.45 -0.49
C TRP A 39 7.77 0.58 -0.91
N PRO A 40 8.73 -0.12 -0.25
CA PRO A 40 8.58 -1.10 0.83
C PRO A 40 8.69 -0.54 2.26
N TYR A 41 8.65 0.78 2.44
CA TYR A 41 8.87 1.44 3.73
C TYR A 41 7.60 1.58 4.57
N CYS A 42 6.48 1.88 3.92
CA CYS A 42 5.17 2.12 4.53
C CYS A 42 4.06 1.48 3.69
N ILE A 43 2.96 1.07 4.33
CA ILE A 43 1.77 0.48 3.68
C ILE A 43 0.47 1.00 4.31
N GLY A 44 -0.64 0.80 3.63
CA GLY A 44 -1.99 1.19 4.01
C GLY A 44 -2.09 2.68 4.24
N ASP A 45 -2.57 3.05 5.43
CA ASP A 45 -2.59 4.44 5.90
C ASP A 45 -1.20 4.87 6.43
N ASN A 46 -0.18 4.78 5.57
CA ASN A 46 1.21 5.13 5.90
C ASN A 46 1.72 4.46 7.19
N THR A 47 1.35 3.21 7.43
CA THR A 47 1.86 2.43 8.55
C THR A 47 3.30 1.99 8.26
N PRO A 48 4.30 2.40 9.06
CA PRO A 48 5.70 2.16 8.76
C PRO A 48 6.16 0.75 9.17
N PHE A 49 7.08 0.20 8.37
CA PHE A 49 7.93 -0.92 8.77
C PHE A 49 9.09 -0.47 9.65
N ASN A 50 9.73 -1.44 10.32
CA ASN A 50 11.04 -1.24 10.91
C ASN A 50 12.12 -1.31 9.84
N ASP A 51 13.12 -0.44 9.94
CA ASP A 51 14.34 -0.51 9.15
C ASP A 51 15.16 -1.72 9.62
N TYR A 52 14.93 -2.84 8.96
CA TYR A 52 15.46 -4.12 9.38
C TYR A 52 16.71 -4.47 8.59
N ASP A 53 17.81 -4.67 9.30
CA ASP A 53 19.05 -5.15 8.73
C ASP A 53 18.92 -6.66 8.50
N PHE A 54 18.86 -7.06 7.22
CA PHE A 54 18.75 -8.47 6.84
C PHE A 54 20.05 -9.26 7.04
N ALA A 55 21.22 -8.60 7.08
CA ALA A 55 22.50 -9.25 7.29
C ALA A 55 22.70 -9.61 8.77
N THR A 56 22.39 -8.69 9.68
CA THR A 56 22.51 -8.89 11.13
C THR A 56 21.24 -9.46 11.76
N LYS A 57 20.11 -9.42 11.04
CA LYS A 57 18.77 -9.80 11.50
C LYS A 57 18.26 -8.95 12.66
N THR A 58 18.68 -7.69 12.71
CA THR A 58 18.30 -6.75 13.76
C THR A 58 17.38 -5.67 13.25
N SER A 59 16.41 -5.31 14.07
CA SER A 59 15.44 -4.26 13.77
C SER A 59 15.93 -2.93 14.28
N GLY A 60 16.02 -1.96 13.36
CA GLY A 60 16.23 -0.56 13.68
C GLY A 60 14.91 0.16 14.01
N PRO A 61 14.96 1.50 14.05
CA PRO A 61 13.78 2.35 14.17
C PRO A 61 12.76 2.10 13.05
N LYS A 62 11.53 2.56 13.25
CA LYS A 62 10.54 2.63 12.18
C LYS A 62 10.92 3.68 11.14
N PHE A 63 10.57 3.44 9.89
CA PHE A 63 10.69 4.47 8.86
C PHE A 63 9.80 5.68 9.16
N ASP A 64 10.25 6.86 8.72
CA ASP A 64 9.43 8.07 8.69
C ASP A 64 8.77 8.19 7.32
N CYS A 65 7.48 7.87 7.23
CA CYS A 65 6.73 7.92 5.97
C CYS A 65 6.64 9.34 5.38
N GLY A 66 6.91 10.39 6.17
CA GLY A 66 6.98 11.77 5.69
C GLY A 66 8.35 12.17 5.13
N ALA A 67 9.41 11.40 5.41
CA ALA A 67 10.79 11.72 5.04
C ALA A 67 11.60 10.45 4.73
N LEU A 68 11.11 9.68 3.76
CA LEU A 68 11.71 8.40 3.36
C LEU A 68 13.05 8.61 2.63
N VAL A 69 14.03 7.75 2.92
CA VAL A 69 15.35 7.75 2.29
C VAL A 69 15.61 6.39 1.65
N ASN A 70 15.85 6.38 0.34
CA ASN A 70 16.32 5.22 -0.39
C ASN A 70 17.85 5.18 -0.41
N ASP A 71 18.41 4.52 0.60
CA ASP A 71 19.84 4.33 0.79
C ASP A 71 20.40 3.05 0.16
N SER A 72 19.59 2.34 -0.64
CA SER A 72 20.02 1.15 -1.36
C SER A 72 21.30 1.44 -2.16
N PRO A 73 22.31 0.55 -2.11
CA PRO A 73 23.53 0.71 -2.90
C PRO A 73 23.26 0.63 -4.42
N ASN A 74 22.07 0.17 -4.81
CA ASN A 74 21.63 0.08 -6.20
C ASN A 74 20.75 1.28 -6.63
N ASN A 75 20.51 2.25 -5.75
CA ASN A 75 19.69 3.40 -6.08
C ASN A 75 20.43 4.34 -7.06
N THR A 76 19.82 4.60 -8.20
CA THR A 76 20.29 5.56 -9.21
C THR A 76 19.31 6.73 -9.39
N GLY A 77 18.19 6.71 -8.67
CA GLY A 77 17.14 7.73 -8.70
C GLY A 77 17.20 8.67 -7.50
N LEU A 78 16.02 9.16 -7.09
CA LEU A 78 15.90 10.01 -5.91
C LEU A 78 16.31 9.23 -4.66
N ARG A 79 17.17 9.83 -3.84
CA ARG A 79 17.53 9.31 -2.53
C ARG A 79 16.51 9.77 -1.49
N GLU A 80 16.28 11.07 -1.38
CA GLU A 80 15.24 11.65 -0.55
C GLU A 80 13.91 11.56 -1.32
N LEU A 81 13.01 10.72 -0.83
CA LEU A 81 11.74 10.45 -1.51
C LEU A 81 10.69 11.48 -1.08
N PRO A 82 9.72 11.81 -1.96
CA PRO A 82 8.52 12.53 -1.55
C PRO A 82 7.80 11.77 -0.41
N PRO A 83 7.03 12.47 0.45
CA PRO A 83 6.21 11.82 1.46
C PRO A 83 5.34 10.71 0.86
N ALA A 84 5.22 9.59 1.58
CA ALA A 84 4.33 8.52 1.19
C ALA A 84 2.88 8.99 1.21
N GLN A 85 2.13 8.65 0.17
CA GLN A 85 0.70 8.86 0.07
C GLN A 85 -0.01 7.58 0.51
N PRO A 86 -1.02 7.67 1.37
CA PRO A 86 -1.75 6.49 1.83
C PRO A 86 -2.54 5.85 0.68
N ALA A 87 -2.79 4.56 0.78
CA ALA A 87 -3.67 3.85 -0.14
C ALA A 87 -5.10 4.41 -0.08
N THR A 88 -5.85 4.28 -1.18
CA THR A 88 -7.26 4.70 -1.21
C THR A 88 -8.14 3.74 -0.40
N VAL A 89 -7.86 2.44 -0.50
CA VAL A 89 -8.46 1.38 0.32
C VAL A 89 -7.35 0.42 0.70
N TRP A 90 -7.32 -0.01 1.96
CA TRP A 90 -6.37 -1.01 2.45
C TRP A 90 -7.04 -1.99 3.39
N TYR A 91 -6.61 -3.25 3.34
CA TYR A 91 -7.18 -4.31 4.17
C TYR A 91 -6.19 -5.45 4.38
N ALA A 92 -6.34 -6.18 5.48
CA ALA A 92 -5.40 -7.21 5.92
C ALA A 92 -6.11 -8.56 6.08
N TYR A 93 -5.49 -9.53 6.77
CA TYR A 93 -6.17 -10.76 7.17
C TYR A 93 -7.23 -10.48 8.23
N SER A 94 -6.94 -9.56 9.15
CA SER A 94 -7.82 -9.03 10.18
C SER A 94 -8.90 -8.10 9.59
N ALA A 95 -9.99 -7.93 10.35
CA ALA A 95 -11.08 -7.06 9.94
C ALA A 95 -10.62 -5.60 9.91
N SER A 96 -10.84 -4.93 8.79
CA SER A 96 -10.60 -3.49 8.68
C SER A 96 -11.71 -2.72 9.41
N ALA A 97 -11.32 -1.84 10.34
CA ALA A 97 -12.26 -0.93 10.98
C ALA A 97 -12.74 0.18 10.02
N GLU A 98 -11.86 0.58 9.08
CA GLU A 98 -12.14 1.64 8.10
C GLU A 98 -12.95 1.11 6.91
N PHE A 99 -12.71 -0.14 6.52
CA PHE A 99 -13.36 -0.79 5.37
C PHE A 99 -14.00 -2.12 5.77
N PRO A 100 -15.01 -2.12 6.67
CA PRO A 100 -15.61 -3.37 7.17
C PRO A 100 -16.23 -4.26 6.08
N GLU A 101 -16.60 -3.69 4.94
CA GLU A 101 -17.22 -4.39 3.80
C GLU A 101 -16.28 -5.38 3.12
N VAL A 102 -14.96 -5.24 3.28
CA VAL A 102 -13.97 -6.15 2.67
C VAL A 102 -13.83 -7.46 3.45
N GLY A 103 -14.36 -7.54 4.68
CA GLY A 103 -14.36 -8.74 5.49
C GLY A 103 -12.99 -9.12 6.06
N THR A 104 -12.75 -10.43 6.16
CA THR A 104 -11.53 -11.03 6.74
C THR A 104 -11.04 -12.21 5.89
N GLY A 105 -9.84 -12.70 6.17
CA GLY A 105 -9.33 -13.96 5.59
C GLY A 105 -8.19 -13.79 4.58
N GLY A 106 -7.78 -12.55 4.31
CA GLY A 106 -6.63 -12.21 3.48
C GLY A 106 -6.99 -11.29 2.33
N GLY A 107 -5.95 -10.79 1.67
CA GLY A 107 -6.06 -9.78 0.64
C GLY A 107 -5.78 -10.30 -0.76
N GLY A 108 -6.65 -9.96 -1.71
CA GLY A 108 -6.42 -10.19 -3.13
C GLY A 108 -6.91 -9.01 -3.97
N PRO A 109 -6.23 -7.85 -3.90
CA PRO A 109 -6.67 -6.67 -4.60
C PRO A 109 -6.44 -6.86 -6.09
N MET A 110 -7.36 -6.35 -6.90
CA MET A 110 -7.25 -6.39 -8.36
C MET A 110 -7.37 -4.97 -8.89
N GLY A 111 -6.36 -4.55 -9.67
CA GLY A 111 -6.48 -3.37 -10.52
C GLY A 111 -7.35 -3.68 -11.74
N GLY A 112 -7.85 -2.64 -12.40
CA GLY A 112 -8.65 -2.82 -13.59
C GLY A 112 -9.34 -1.54 -14.05
N PRO A 113 -10.06 -1.60 -15.19
CA PRO A 113 -10.90 -0.50 -15.62
C PRO A 113 -11.98 -0.22 -14.59
N VAL A 114 -12.25 1.06 -14.33
CA VAL A 114 -13.38 1.50 -13.51
C VAL A 114 -14.52 1.84 -14.42
N TYR A 115 -15.71 1.35 -14.08
CA TYR A 115 -16.94 1.81 -14.72
C TYR A 115 -17.24 3.24 -14.27
N ASP A 116 -17.12 4.20 -15.17
CA ASP A 116 -17.65 5.54 -14.98
C ASP A 116 -19.15 5.49 -15.30
N TYR A 117 -20.00 5.72 -14.28
CA TYR A 117 -21.46 5.66 -14.44
C TYR A 117 -21.94 6.65 -15.52
N ASP A 118 -22.69 6.11 -16.49
CA ASP A 118 -23.37 6.87 -17.52
C ASP A 118 -24.89 6.62 -17.45
N PRO A 119 -25.71 7.64 -17.09
CA PRO A 119 -27.16 7.49 -17.03
C PRO A 119 -27.80 7.26 -18.39
N ASP A 120 -27.16 7.68 -19.48
CA ASP A 120 -27.64 7.54 -20.86
C ASP A 120 -27.17 6.22 -21.49
N ASN A 121 -26.38 5.42 -20.77
CA ASN A 121 -25.91 4.13 -21.24
C ASN A 121 -27.08 3.14 -21.42
N THR A 122 -27.37 2.81 -22.68
CA THR A 122 -28.47 1.94 -23.08
C THR A 122 -28.17 0.44 -22.96
N TYR A 123 -26.94 0.06 -22.58
CA TYR A 123 -26.56 -1.36 -22.49
C TYR A 123 -27.30 -2.05 -21.34
N ARG A 124 -27.89 -3.22 -21.62
CA ARG A 124 -28.84 -3.89 -20.72
C ARG A 124 -28.19 -4.69 -19.58
N THR A 125 -26.93 -5.07 -19.73
CA THR A 125 -26.16 -5.74 -18.68
C THR A 125 -25.44 -4.67 -17.86
N LYS A 126 -26.17 -4.14 -16.87
CA LYS A 126 -25.57 -3.45 -15.73
C LYS A 126 -25.13 -4.48 -14.70
#